data_AF-A0A0A7PBD6-F1
#
_entry.id   AF-A0A0A7PBD6-F1
#
_cell.length_a   1.000
_cell.length_b   1.000
_cell.length_c   1.000
_cell.angle_alpha   90.00
_cell.angle_beta   90.00
_cell.angle_gamma   90.00
#
_symmetry.space_group_name_H-M   'P 1'
#
loop_
_entity.id
_entity.type
_entity.pdbx_description
1 polymer ?
#
loop_
_entity_poly.entity_id
_entity_poly.type
_entity_poly.pdbx_seq_one_letter_code
_entity_poly.pdbx_strand_id
1 'polypeptide(L)'
;MARQFIACTFRPGDTRAYTYAYDGAEPLAVGDIVLVAGRNGEGKKKVHVAIFGVPEPADFEAKPIIEKFAPPPADQPDLLGDDAEVDALFANKLPF
;
A
#
# COMPACT_ATOMS: atom_id res chain seq x y z
N MET A 1 7.22 -5.55 22.25
CA MET A 1 6.76 -4.15 22.06
C MET A 1 5.24 -4.15 22.11
N ALA A 2 4.62 -3.04 22.49
CA ALA A 2 3.16 -2.95 22.53
C ALA A 2 2.61 -2.95 21.09
N ARG A 3 1.70 -3.89 20.79
CA ARG A 3 0.97 -3.95 19.52
C ARG A 3 0.17 -2.66 19.36
N GLN A 4 0.41 -1.93 18.28
CA GLN A 4 -0.35 -0.71 17.97
C GLN A 4 -1.37 -1.01 16.88
N PHE A 5 -2.50 -0.31 16.92
CA PHE A 5 -3.49 -0.38 15.86
C PHE A 5 -3.49 0.92 15.06
N ILE A 6 -3.51 0.76 13.74
CA ILE A 6 -3.35 1.83 12.77
C ILE A 6 -4.50 1.73 11.78
N ALA A 7 -5.16 2.85 11.52
CA ALA A 7 -6.17 2.95 10.48
C ALA A 7 -5.50 3.33 9.16
N CYS A 8 -5.68 2.48 8.14
CA CYS A 8 -5.10 2.67 6.82
C CYS A 8 -6.18 2.72 5.74
N THR A 9 -5.93 3.46 4.66
CA THR A 9 -6.80 3.55 3.49
C THR A 9 -6.11 2.93 2.27
N PHE A 10 -6.87 2.41 1.31
CA PHE A 10 -6.28 1.85 0.08
C PHE A 10 -5.81 2.93 -0.89
N ARG A 11 -6.33 4.16 -0.77
CA ARG A 11 -6.00 5.31 -1.60
C ARG A 11 -5.92 6.58 -0.74
N PRO A 12 -5.09 7.56 -1.11
CA PRO A 12 -5.11 8.87 -0.49
C PRO A 12 -6.46 9.53 -0.78
N GLY A 13 -7.22 9.87 0.28
CA GLY A 13 -8.56 10.46 0.16
C GLY A 13 -9.74 9.47 0.16
N ASP A 14 -9.49 8.16 0.30
CA ASP A 14 -10.57 7.21 0.53
C ASP A 14 -11.27 7.50 1.86
N THR A 15 -12.60 7.41 1.89
CA THR A 15 -13.39 7.61 3.12
C THR A 15 -13.37 6.37 4.01
N ARG A 16 -13.04 5.20 3.46
CA ARG A 16 -13.02 3.93 4.21
C ARG A 16 -11.62 3.64 4.73
N ALA A 17 -11.49 3.71 6.05
CA ALA A 17 -10.31 3.25 6.76
C ALA A 17 -10.51 1.83 7.29
N TYR A 18 -9.44 1.04 7.27
CA TYR A 18 -9.39 -0.31 7.81
C TYR A 18 -8.31 -0.39 8.88
N THR A 19 -8.61 -1.06 10.00
CA THR A 19 -7.69 -1.17 11.12
C THR A 19 -6.74 -2.36 10.93
N TYR A 20 -5.45 -2.08 11.07
CA TYR A 20 -4.38 -3.07 11.01
C TYR A 20 -3.53 -3.02 12.27
N ALA A 21 -2.94 -4.17 12.61
CA ALA A 21 -2.01 -4.30 13.72
C ALA A 21 -0.58 -4.04 13.27
N TYR A 22 0.16 -3.27 14.05
CA TYR A 22 1.58 -3.01 13.86
C TYR A 22 2.37 -3.50 15.06
N ASP A 23 3.23 -4.49 14.80
CA ASP A 23 4.15 -5.10 15.77
C ASP A 23 5.62 -4.74 15.49
N GLY A 24 5.87 -3.87 14.49
CA GLY A 24 7.21 -3.48 14.09
C GLY A 24 7.88 -2.51 15.08
N ALA A 25 9.21 -2.46 15.02
CA ALA A 25 10.01 -1.59 15.88
C ALA A 25 10.17 -0.16 15.33
N GLU A 26 9.89 0.04 14.04
CA GLU A 26 10.08 1.34 13.39
C GLU A 26 8.85 2.24 13.58
N PRO A 27 9.03 3.54 13.86
CA PRO A 27 7.91 4.45 13.84
C PRO A 27 7.37 4.61 12.42
N LEU A 28 6.08 4.39 12.26
CA LEU A 28 5.33 4.76 11.05
C LEU A 28 4.84 6.21 11.18
N ALA A 29 4.71 6.91 10.05
CA ALA A 29 4.14 8.25 9.96
C ALA A 29 2.87 8.29 9.10
N VAL A 30 2.03 9.32 9.30
CA VAL A 30 0.78 9.49 8.53
C VAL A 30 1.20 9.85 7.10
N GLY A 31 0.62 9.18 6.12
CA GLY A 31 1.02 9.28 4.72
C GLY A 31 2.03 8.23 4.27
N ASP A 32 2.66 7.49 5.20
CA ASP A 32 3.50 6.35 4.83
C ASP A 32 2.68 5.28 4.10
N ILE A 33 3.34 4.57 3.20
CA ILE A 33 2.76 3.41 2.52
C ILE A 33 3.25 2.16 3.27
N VAL A 34 2.34 1.25 3.58
CA VAL A 34 2.66 -0.02 4.23
C VAL A 34 2.05 -1.18 3.46
N LEU A 35 2.68 -2.35 3.59
CA LEU A 35 2.23 -3.59 2.99
C LEU A 35 1.44 -4.41 4.01
N VAL A 36 0.22 -4.76 3.65
CA VAL A 36 -0.68 -5.63 4.44
C VAL A 36 -0.99 -6.91 3.68
N ALA A 37 -1.36 -7.96 4.42
CA ALA A 37 -1.81 -9.20 3.80
C ALA A 37 -3.14 -9.01 3.04
N GLY A 38 -3.25 -9.61 1.86
CA GLY A 38 -4.48 -9.65 1.07
C GLY A 38 -5.66 -10.31 1.82
N ARG A 39 -6.87 -10.22 1.23
CA ARG A 39 -8.10 -10.70 1.87
C ARG A 39 -8.04 -12.20 2.23
N ASN A 40 -7.41 -13.02 1.38
CA ASN A 40 -7.30 -14.47 1.52
C ASN A 40 -5.85 -14.99 1.55
N GLY A 41 -4.88 -14.15 1.95
CA GLY A 41 -3.45 -14.51 1.85
C GLY A 41 -2.86 -14.42 0.44
N GLU A 42 -3.68 -14.09 -0.57
CA GLU A 42 -3.20 -13.74 -1.91
C GLU A 42 -2.51 -12.38 -1.90
N GLY A 43 -1.19 -12.42 -2.00
CA GLY A 43 -0.35 -11.25 -2.23
C GLY A 43 -0.32 -10.24 -1.08
N LYS A 44 0.60 -9.28 -1.23
CA LYS A 44 0.70 -8.10 -0.38
C LYS A 44 -0.05 -6.95 -1.06
N LYS A 45 -0.83 -6.19 -0.28
CA LYS A 45 -1.47 -4.95 -0.75
C LYS A 45 -0.82 -3.74 -0.12
N LYS A 46 -0.65 -2.69 -0.92
CA LYS A 46 -0.20 -1.37 -0.46
C LYS A 46 -1.40 -0.60 0.11
N VAL A 47 -1.24 -0.03 1.29
CA VAL A 47 -2.21 0.85 1.95
C VAL A 47 -1.48 2.06 2.52
N HIS A 48 -2.19 3.17 2.64
CA HIS A 48 -1.69 4.43 3.18
C HIS A 48 -2.09 4.55 4.64
N VAL A 49 -1.13 4.92 5.49
CA VAL A 49 -1.39 5.17 6.90
C VAL A 49 -2.15 6.49 7.04
N ALA A 50 -3.35 6.43 7.61
CA ALA A 50 -4.21 7.60 7.80
C ALA A 50 -4.20 8.10 9.25
N ILE A 51 -4.32 7.21 10.24
CA ILE A 51 -4.45 7.57 11.65
C ILE A 51 -3.72 6.55 12.54
N PHE A 52 -3.01 7.03 13.55
CA PHE A 52 -2.35 6.22 14.58
C PHE A 52 -3.17 6.09 15.86
N GLY A 53 -2.87 5.03 16.62
CA GLY A 53 -3.39 4.88 17.98
C GLY A 53 -4.90 4.70 18.01
N VAL A 54 -5.46 4.09 16.96
CA VAL A 54 -6.87 3.70 17.01
C VAL A 54 -7.05 2.58 18.05
N PRO A 55 -8.20 2.48 18.71
CA PRO A 55 -8.45 1.40 19.66
C PRO A 55 -8.43 0.05 18.94
N GLU A 56 -8.11 -1.00 19.70
CA GLU A 56 -8.23 -2.38 19.22
C GLU A 56 -9.68 -2.65 18.80
N PRO A 57 -9.92 -3.15 17.58
CA PRO A 57 -11.26 -3.51 17.15
C PRO A 57 -11.79 -4.68 17.99
N ALA A 58 -12.96 -4.49 18.61
CA ALA A 58 -13.60 -5.52 19.42
C ALA A 58 -14.27 -6.62 18.57
N ASP A 59 -14.67 -6.29 17.35
CA ASP A 59 -15.52 -7.14 16.51
C ASP A 59 -14.74 -8.06 15.55
N PHE A 60 -13.44 -7.82 15.36
CA PHE A 60 -12.63 -8.57 14.39
C PHE A 60 -11.14 -8.56 14.74
N GLU A 61 -10.44 -9.62 14.35
CA GLU A 61 -8.98 -9.69 14.48
C GLU A 61 -8.30 -8.81 13.41
N ALA A 62 -7.58 -7.77 13.86
CA ALA A 62 -6.87 -6.87 12.97
C ALA A 62 -5.67 -7.58 12.32
N LYS A 63 -5.63 -7.55 10.98
CA LYS A 63 -4.53 -8.16 10.22
C LYS A 63 -3.20 -7.44 10.48
N PRO A 64 -2.07 -8.16 10.52
CA PRO A 64 -0.78 -7.54 10.73
C PRO A 64 -0.30 -6.78 9.49
N ILE A 65 0.35 -5.65 9.73
CA ILE A 65 1.19 -4.94 8.78
C ILE A 65 2.50 -5.72 8.64
N ILE A 66 2.85 -6.08 7.42
CA ILE A 66 4.00 -6.93 7.13
C ILE A 66 5.28 -6.10 7.08
N GLU A 67 5.24 -4.99 6.36
CA GLU A 67 6.44 -4.22 6.02
C GLU A 67 6.08 -2.76 5.72
N LYS A 68 6.98 -1.84 6.08
CA LYS A 68 6.90 -0.45 5.63
C LYS A 68 7.34 -0.39 4.17
N PHE A 69 6.47 0.10 3.29
CA PHE A 69 6.87 0.38 1.92
C PHE A 69 7.53 1.75 1.91
N ALA A 70 8.85 1.78 1.75
CA ALA A 70 9.55 3.02 1.46
C ALA A 70 9.18 3.44 0.02
N PRO A 71 8.43 4.53 -0.20
CA PRO A 71 8.31 5.06 -1.56
C PRO A 71 9.72 5.46 -2.03
N PRO A 72 10.04 5.24 -3.33
CA PRO A 72 11.25 5.85 -3.89
C PRO A 72 11.19 7.38 -3.65
N PRO A 73 12.34 8.02 -3.37
CA PRO A 73 12.38 9.47 -3.15
C PRO A 73 11.66 10.19 -4.31
N ALA A 74 10.91 11.24 -3.98
CA ALA A 74 9.98 11.98 -4.85
C ALA A 74 10.63 12.67 -6.09
N ASP A 75 11.85 12.29 -6.46
CA ASP A 75 12.60 12.71 -7.64
C ASP A 75 12.49 11.72 -8.82
N GLN A 76 11.55 10.77 -8.78
CA GLN A 76 11.17 9.99 -9.96
C GLN A 76 9.79 10.46 -10.44
N PRO A 77 9.71 11.29 -11.50
CA PRO A 77 8.45 11.51 -12.18
C PRO A 77 7.91 10.15 -12.64
N ASP A 78 6.64 9.92 -12.37
CA ASP A 78 5.82 8.78 -12.79
C ASP A 78 6.35 8.02 -14.01
N LEU A 79 7.08 6.93 -13.75
CA LEU A 79 7.07 5.75 -14.62
C LEU A 79 5.82 4.89 -14.32
N LEU A 80 4.68 5.53 -14.03
CA LEU A 80 3.41 4.95 -14.45
C LEU A 80 3.44 5.08 -15.97
N GLY A 81 3.93 4.02 -16.62
CA GLY A 81 3.80 3.87 -18.05
C GLY A 81 2.34 4.08 -18.40
N ASP A 82 2.07 5.21 -19.05
CA ASP A 82 0.90 5.39 -19.88
C ASP A 82 0.87 4.16 -20.80
N ASP A 83 -0.13 3.29 -20.63
CA ASP A 83 -0.43 2.14 -21.50
C ASP A 83 -0.83 2.59 -22.93
N ALA A 84 -0.19 3.63 -23.45
CA ALA A 84 -0.43 4.25 -24.76
C ALA A 84 0.69 3.98 -25.77
N GLU A 85 1.76 3.26 -25.41
CA GLU A 85 2.89 2.99 -26.33
C GLU A 85 3.23 1.50 -26.51
N VAL A 86 2.23 0.61 -26.43
CA VAL A 86 2.40 -0.79 -26.87
C VAL A 86 2.07 -0.99 -28.35
N ASP A 87 1.48 0.00 -29.03
CA ASP A 87 1.03 -0.12 -30.43
C ASP A 87 2.12 0.22 -31.46
N ALA A 88 3.23 0.86 -31.07
CA ALA A 88 4.31 1.23 -31.99
C ALA A 88 5.35 0.11 -32.24
N LEU A 89 5.39 -0.94 -31.39
CA LEU A 89 6.38 -2.02 -31.51
C LEU A 89 5.93 -3.22 -32.36
N PHE A 90 4.64 -3.32 -32.73
CA PHE A 90 4.15 -4.35 -33.66
C PHE A 90 4.05 -3.88 -35.12
N ALA A 91 4.22 -2.58 -35.39
CA ALA A 91 4.14 -2.03 -36.76
C ALA A 91 5.42 -2.22 -37.59
N ASN A 92 6.50 -2.76 -37.03
CA ASN A 92 7.80 -2.88 -37.72
C ASN A 92 8.32 -4.32 -37.85
N LYS A 93 7.41 -5.27 -38.10
CA LYS A 93 7.76 -6.60 -38.63
C LYS A 93 7.19 -6.81 -40.03
N LEU A 94 8.03 -6.42 -41.00
CA LEU A 94 8.15 -6.90 -42.39
C LEU A 94 7.09 -6.47 -43.41
N PRO A 95 7.56 -5.89 -44.51
CA PRO A 95 7.35 -6.51 -45.81
C PRO A 95 8.68 -6.72 -46.52
N PHE A 96 9.11 -7.98 -46.67
CA PHE A 96 9.89 -8.48 -47.81
C PHE A 96 9.58 -9.97 -47.98
#